data_AF-A0A8H7L3Z1-F1
#
_entry.id   AF-A0A8H7L3Z1-F1
#
_cell.length_a   1.000
_cell.length_b   1.000
_cell.length_c   1.000
_cell.angle_alpha   90.00
_cell.angle_beta   90.00
_cell.angle_gamma   90.00
#
_symmetry.space_group_name_H-M   'P 1'
#
loop_
_entity.id
_entity.type
_entity.pdbx_description
1 polymer ?
#
loop_
_entity_poly.entity_id
_entity_poly.type
_entity_poly.pdbx_seq_one_letter_code
_entity_poly.pdbx_strand_id
1 'polypeptide(L)'
;MASEDRSVVESPPARPGLKKIAPYWYPYTTMAKGRWYGREILEMVSTEFRDRSMEYYRYALESGVTTINGKIAKPGTIIQNGDRIE
;
A
#
# COMPACT_ATOMS: atom_id res chain seq x y z
N MET A 1 59.68 -35.92 -11.14
CA MET A 1 59.65 -35.06 -12.34
C MET A 1 58.47 -35.56 -13.16
N ALA A 2 57.33 -34.89 -13.29
CA ALA A 2 57.03 -33.48 -13.19
C ALA A 2 55.66 -33.26 -12.52
N SER A 3 55.51 -32.08 -11.92
CA SER A 3 54.35 -31.58 -11.20
C SER A 3 53.05 -31.62 -12.01
N GLU A 4 51.96 -31.79 -11.26
CA GLU A 4 50.59 -31.46 -11.60
C GLU A 4 50.47 -30.00 -12.10
N ASP A 5 49.66 -29.77 -13.13
CA ASP A 5 49.00 -28.47 -13.32
C ASP A 5 47.59 -28.72 -13.86
N ARG A 6 46.63 -28.85 -12.95
CA ARG A 6 45.19 -28.78 -13.27
C ARG A 6 44.80 -27.32 -13.20
N SER A 7 44.63 -26.68 -14.35
CA SER A 7 44.11 -25.32 -14.44
C SER A 7 42.64 -25.28 -14.01
N VAL A 8 42.39 -24.78 -12.79
CA VAL A 8 41.05 -24.43 -12.31
C VAL A 8 40.64 -23.14 -13.00
N VAL A 9 39.66 -23.22 -13.90
CA VAL A 9 39.03 -22.04 -14.51
C VAL A 9 38.09 -21.44 -13.46
N GLU A 10 38.57 -20.41 -12.76
CA GLU A 10 37.74 -19.68 -11.80
C GLU A 10 36.75 -18.79 -12.56
N SER A 11 35.46 -19.12 -12.45
CA SER A 11 34.39 -18.31 -13.05
C SER A 11 34.24 -17.00 -12.29
N PRO A 12 34.03 -15.86 -12.96
CA PRO A 12 33.90 -14.58 -12.29
C PRO A 12 32.71 -14.59 -11.32
N PRO A 13 32.80 -13.91 -10.16
CA PRO A 13 31.72 -13.90 -9.18
C PRO A 13 30.44 -13.33 -9.83
N ALA A 14 29.35 -14.11 -9.75
CA ALA A 14 28.06 -13.69 -10.25
C ALA A 14 27.67 -12.37 -9.56
N ARG A 15 27.44 -11.32 -10.36
CA ARG A 15 27.03 -10.01 -9.87
C ARG A 15 25.78 -10.19 -9.00
N PRO A 16 25.67 -9.55 -7.83
CA PRO A 16 24.48 -9.69 -6.99
C PRO A 16 23.24 -9.25 -7.79
N GLY A 17 22.35 -10.21 -8.06
CA GLY A 17 21.11 -9.96 -8.77
C GLY A 17 20.10 -9.21 -7.90
N LEU A 18 19.15 -8.53 -8.54
CA LEU A 18 18.05 -7.86 -7.82
C LEU A 18 17.19 -8.91 -7.08
N LYS A 19 16.84 -8.61 -5.82
CA LYS A 19 15.93 -9.43 -5.03
C LYS A 19 14.54 -9.40 -5.65
N LYS A 20 14.03 -10.55 -6.09
CA LYS A 20 12.64 -10.71 -6.55
C LYS A 20 11.76 -11.05 -5.36
N ILE A 21 10.75 -10.24 -5.08
CA ILE A 21 9.79 -10.44 -4.00
C ILE A 21 8.43 -10.73 -4.63
N ALA A 22 7.71 -11.72 -4.09
CA ALA A 22 6.35 -12.01 -4.53
C ALA A 22 5.43 -10.81 -4.24
N PRO A 23 4.40 -10.54 -5.08
CA PRO A 23 3.40 -9.52 -4.78
C PRO A 23 2.79 -9.78 -3.40
N TYR A 24 2.67 -8.73 -2.60
CA TYR A 24 2.01 -8.79 -1.30
C TYR A 24 0.85 -7.80 -1.26
N TRP A 25 -0.23 -8.20 -0.59
CA TRP A 25 -1.39 -7.35 -0.36
C TRP A 25 -1.30 -6.81 1.06
N TYR A 26 -1.41 -5.50 1.21
CA TYR A 26 -1.36 -4.84 2.52
C TYR A 26 -2.43 -3.74 2.56
N PRO A 27 -3.33 -3.74 3.55
CA PRO A 27 -4.33 -2.69 3.70
C PRO A 27 -3.68 -1.40 4.18
N TYR A 28 -4.07 -0.26 3.61
CA TYR A 28 -3.57 1.03 4.03
C TYR A 28 -4.33 1.52 5.26
N THR A 29 -3.66 1.52 6.41
CA THR A 29 -4.23 2.06 7.66
C THR A 29 -3.67 3.45 7.96
N THR A 30 -4.53 4.40 8.29
CA THR A 30 -4.12 5.73 8.73
C THR A 30 -5.05 6.32 9.79
N MET A 31 -4.51 7.18 10.65
CA MET A 31 -5.31 7.94 11.61
C MET A 31 -5.82 9.22 10.97
N ALA A 32 -7.04 9.61 11.31
CA ALA A 32 -7.63 10.84 10.86
C ALA A 32 -6.77 12.04 11.29
N LYS A 33 -6.43 12.90 10.34
CA LYS A 33 -5.65 14.12 10.59
C LYS A 33 -6.59 15.26 10.97
N GLY A 34 -6.08 16.24 11.73
CA GLY A 34 -6.83 17.43 12.14
C GLY A 34 -7.63 18.13 11.03
N ARG A 35 -7.02 18.24 9.84
CA ARG A 35 -7.64 18.87 8.66
C ARG A 35 -8.72 18.04 7.95
N TRP A 36 -8.96 16.80 8.40
CA TRP A 36 -9.97 15.91 7.85
C TRP A 36 -11.26 15.93 8.67
N TYR A 37 -11.22 16.44 9.90
CA TYR A 37 -12.36 16.43 10.79
C TYR A 37 -13.51 17.24 10.21
N GLY A 38 -14.72 16.71 10.32
CA GLY A 38 -15.92 17.33 9.78
C GLY A 38 -16.08 17.22 8.26
N ARG A 39 -15.11 16.62 7.55
CA ARG A 39 -15.21 16.36 6.11
C ARG A 39 -15.85 15.00 5.84
N GLU A 40 -16.50 14.90 4.70
CA GLU A 40 -17.01 13.63 4.21
C GLU A 40 -15.87 12.71 3.77
N ILE A 41 -15.97 11.42 4.07
CA ILE A 41 -14.95 10.42 3.71
C ILE A 41 -14.67 10.39 2.20
N LEU A 42 -15.68 10.47 1.34
CA LEU A 42 -15.51 10.43 -0.12
C LEU A 42 -14.77 11.68 -0.64
N GLU A 43 -15.12 12.85 -0.10
CA GLU A 43 -14.43 14.10 -0.41
C GLU A 43 -12.97 14.08 0.09
N MET A 44 -12.74 13.60 1.32
CA MET A 44 -11.41 13.51 1.89
C MET A 44 -10.52 12.57 1.09
N VAL A 45 -10.98 11.34 0.79
CA VAL A 45 -10.14 10.37 0.08
C VAL A 45 -9.84 10.80 -1.35
N SER A 46 -10.80 11.43 -2.04
CA SER A 46 -10.59 11.91 -3.40
C SER A 46 -9.63 13.11 -3.47
N THR A 47 -9.61 13.96 -2.44
CA THR A 47 -8.71 15.13 -2.40
C THR A 47 -7.30 14.79 -1.93
N GLU A 48 -7.17 13.95 -0.90
CA GLU A 48 -5.86 13.59 -0.33
C GLU A 48 -5.16 12.47 -1.08
N PHE A 49 -5.90 11.47 -1.58
CA PHE A 49 -5.34 10.29 -2.26
C PHE A 49 -5.70 10.31 -3.75
N ARG A 50 -5.00 11.15 -4.50
CA ARG A 50 -5.21 11.36 -5.95
C ARG A 50 -4.65 10.23 -6.85
N ASP A 51 -4.47 9.03 -6.31
CA ASP A 51 -3.98 7.85 -7.06
C ASP A 51 -5.08 7.21 -7.93
N ARG A 52 -6.36 7.34 -7.53
CA ARG A 52 -7.51 6.72 -8.19
C ARG A 52 -8.61 7.74 -8.45
N SER A 53 -9.53 7.38 -9.35
CA SER A 53 -10.69 8.22 -9.68
C SER A 53 -11.69 8.29 -8.53
N MET A 54 -12.53 9.33 -8.53
CA MET A 54 -13.61 9.47 -7.56
C MET A 54 -14.60 8.29 -7.60
N GLU A 55 -14.93 7.80 -8.80
CA GLU A 55 -15.83 6.66 -8.97
C GLU A 55 -15.27 5.38 -8.34
N TYR A 56 -13.94 5.17 -8.41
CA TYR A 56 -13.29 4.05 -7.71
C TYR A 56 -13.49 4.13 -6.20
N TYR A 57 -13.33 5.32 -5.60
CA TYR A 57 -13.51 5.48 -4.16
C TYR A 57 -14.97 5.37 -3.73
N ARG A 58 -15.92 5.86 -4.53
CA ARG A 58 -17.34 5.64 -4.29
C ARG A 58 -17.66 4.15 -4.26
N TYR A 59 -17.20 3.42 -5.27
CA TYR A 59 -17.35 1.96 -5.33
C TYR A 59 -16.67 1.25 -4.15
N ALA A 60 -15.46 1.66 -3.74
CA ALA A 60 -14.76 1.08 -2.59
C ALA A 60 -15.52 1.25 -1.26
N LEU A 61 -16.15 2.41 -1.07
CA LEU A 61 -17.01 2.67 0.08
C LEU A 61 -18.32 1.86 0.00
N GLU A 62 -18.96 1.81 -1.16
CA GLU A 62 -20.21 1.07 -1.36
C GLU A 62 -20.03 -0.45 -1.24
N SER A 63 -18.89 -0.98 -1.71
CA SER A 63 -18.52 -2.40 -1.58
C SER A 63 -18.03 -2.77 -0.18
N GLY A 64 -17.84 -1.79 0.70
CA GLY A 64 -17.42 -2.00 2.09
C GLY A 64 -15.96 -2.37 2.28
N VAL A 65 -15.12 -2.07 1.27
CA VAL A 65 -13.66 -2.27 1.35
C VAL A 65 -13.02 -1.29 2.32
N THR A 66 -13.55 -0.06 2.39
CA THR A 66 -13.05 0.98 3.31
C THR A 66 -13.85 0.99 4.61
N THR A 67 -13.12 1.02 5.72
CA THR A 67 -13.69 1.03 7.06
C THR A 67 -13.16 2.21 7.89
N ILE A 68 -13.99 2.68 8.81
CA ILE A 68 -13.62 3.65 9.85
C ILE A 68 -13.85 2.95 11.20
N ASN A 69 -12.79 2.84 11.99
CA ASN A 69 -12.79 2.13 13.27
C ASN A 69 -13.33 0.68 13.15
N GLY A 70 -13.00 0.00 12.06
CA GLY A 70 -13.48 -1.36 11.76
C GLY A 70 -14.95 -1.46 11.34
N LYS A 71 -15.64 -0.33 11.12
CA LYS A 71 -17.01 -0.29 10.58
C LYS A 71 -17.00 0.17 9.14
N ILE A 72 -17.81 -0.46 8.29
CA ILE A 72 -17.94 -0.09 6.87
C ILE A 72 -18.32 1.39 6.75
N ALA A 73 -17.49 2.15 6.06
CA ALA A 73 -17.74 3.56 5.78
C ALA A 73 -18.58 3.68 4.49
N LYS A 74 -19.56 4.59 4.51
CA LYS A 74 -20.40 4.90 3.35
C LYS A 74 -20.08 6.27 2.79
N PRO A 75 -20.40 6.56 1.51
CA PRO A 75 -20.52 7.94 1.05
C PRO A 75 -21.44 8.72 2.01
N GLY A 76 -21.04 9.93 2.40
CA GLY A 76 -21.71 10.74 3.42
C GLY A 76 -21.20 10.56 4.86
N THR A 77 -20.33 9.58 5.13
CA THR A 77 -19.77 9.40 6.49
C THR A 77 -18.83 10.56 6.83
N ILE A 78 -19.08 11.23 7.95
CA ILE A 78 -18.27 12.35 8.42
C ILE A 78 -17.13 11.85 9.30
N ILE A 79 -15.91 12.29 8.99
CA ILE A 79 -14.71 11.93 9.74
C ILE A 79 -14.64 12.73 11.05
N GLN A 80 -14.30 12.05 12.13
CA GLN A 80 -14.14 12.61 13.47
C GLN A 80 -12.71 12.50 13.97
N ASN A 81 -12.42 13.26 15.05
CA ASN A 81 -11.14 13.16 15.74
C ASN A 81 -10.97 11.77 16.36
N GLY A 82 -9.83 11.13 16.08
CA GLY A 82 -9.51 9.79 16.58
C GLY A 82 -9.99 8.65 15.68
N ASP A 83 -10.59 8.93 14.52
CA ASP A 83 -10.98 7.89 13.58
C ASP A 83 -9.78 7.21 12.94
N ARG A 84 -9.81 5.88 12.90
CA ARG A 84 -8.86 5.04 12.16
C ARG A 84 -9.48 4.60 10.84
N ILE A 85 -8.87 4.95 9.72
CA ILE A 85 -9.30 4.60 8.37
C ILE A 85 -8.47 3.42 7.87
N GLU A 86 -9.13 2.40 7.34
CA GLU A 86 -8.54 1.14 6.83
C GLU A 86 -9.18 0.70 5.52
#